data_AF-K5B8U9-F1
#
_entry.id   AF-K5B8U9-F1
#
_cell.length_a   1.000
_cell.length_b   1.000
_cell.length_c   1.000
_cell.angle_alpha   90.00
_cell.angle_beta   90.00
_cell.angle_gamma   90.00
#
_symmetry.space_group_name_H-M   'P 1'
#
loop_
_entity.id
_entity.type
_entity.pdbx_description
1 polymer ?
#
loop_
_entity_poly.entity_id
_entity_poly.type
_entity_poly.pdbx_seq_one_letter_code
_entity_poly.pdbx_strand_id
1 'polypeptide(L)'
;MYRVFEALDELSAIVEEARGVPMTAGCVVPRGDVLELIDDIKDAIPGELDDAQDVLDARDEMLREAKEHSESMVSSAKAEAESLVNHARAEADRLLADAKSQADRMVAEARQHSERMVADARAEAERLIATAKREYEATTGRAKTEADRLIENGNLAYEKAVQEGIKEQQRLVSQTEIVQTATAEATRLIDAAHAEADRLRGECDIYVDSKLAEFEEFLNGTLRSVNRGRHQLRTAAGTHDYATR
;
A
#
# COMPACT_ATOMS: atom_id res chain seq x y z
N MET A 1 22.28 -95.32 -53.92
CA MET A 1 22.17 -95.98 -52.61
C MET A 1 21.84 -97.46 -52.66
N TYR A 2 20.92 -97.93 -53.51
CA TYR A 2 20.35 -99.27 -53.34
C TYR A 2 21.28 -100.45 -53.67
N ARG A 3 22.23 -100.29 -54.59
CA ARG A 3 23.01 -101.43 -55.13
C ARG A 3 24.08 -101.98 -54.18
N VAL A 4 24.74 -101.13 -53.40
CA VAL A 4 25.71 -101.58 -52.38
C VAL A 4 25.01 -102.33 -51.25
N PHE A 5 23.87 -101.82 -50.78
CA PHE A 5 23.09 -102.49 -49.74
C PHE A 5 22.49 -103.81 -50.25
N GLU A 6 21.98 -103.83 -51.48
CA GLU A 6 21.45 -105.04 -52.11
C GLU A 6 22.53 -106.13 -52.27
N ALA A 7 23.74 -105.78 -52.74
CA ALA A 7 24.84 -106.72 -52.85
C ALA A 7 25.39 -107.19 -51.48
N LEU A 8 25.35 -106.34 -50.46
CA LEU A 8 25.69 -106.72 -49.08
C LEU A 8 24.65 -107.67 -48.47
N ASP A 9 23.37 -107.41 -48.70
CA ASP A 9 22.27 -108.26 -48.23
C ASP A 9 22.30 -109.64 -48.92
N GLU A 10 22.56 -109.68 -50.23
CA GLU A 10 22.71 -110.92 -51.00
C GLU A 10 23.95 -111.71 -50.56
N LEU A 11 25.07 -111.02 -50.30
CA LEU A 11 26.28 -111.64 -49.76
C LEU A 11 26.05 -112.22 -48.36
N SER A 12 25.30 -111.51 -47.52
CA SER A 12 24.90 -111.99 -46.18
C SER A 12 24.05 -113.24 -46.29
N ALA A 13 23.05 -113.25 -47.17
CA ALA A 13 22.18 -114.41 -47.40
C ALA A 13 22.97 -115.64 -47.86
N ILE A 14 23.92 -115.48 -48.79
CA ILE A 14 24.79 -116.57 -49.26
C ILE A 14 25.64 -117.14 -48.12
N VAL A 15 26.12 -116.29 -47.21
CA VAL A 15 26.92 -116.73 -46.06
C VAL A 15 26.05 -117.40 -44.99
N GLU A 16 24.82 -116.93 -44.78
CA GLU A 16 23.87 -117.53 -43.83
C GLU A 16 23.37 -118.92 -44.28
N GLU A 17 23.15 -119.11 -45.59
CA GLU A 17 22.70 -120.40 -46.17
C GLU A 17 23.86 -121.37 -46.46
N ALA A 18 25.10 -120.95 -46.23
CA ALA A 18 26.30 -121.72 -46.56
C ALA A 18 26.40 -123.04 -45.77
N ARG A 19 26.79 -124.12 -46.46
CA ARG A 19 26.88 -125.45 -45.84
C ARG A 19 28.14 -125.58 -44.98
N GLY A 20 27.97 -125.85 -43.68
CA GLY A 20 29.09 -126.06 -42.74
C GLY A 20 29.96 -127.29 -43.04
N VAL A 21 31.27 -127.20 -42.80
CA VAL A 21 32.22 -128.32 -42.94
C VAL A 21 32.39 -129.04 -41.59
N PRO A 22 32.19 -130.37 -41.51
CA PRO A 22 32.21 -131.11 -40.25
C PRO A 22 33.54 -130.97 -39.49
N MET A 23 33.45 -130.86 -38.16
CA MET A 23 34.60 -130.70 -37.24
C MET A 23 35.42 -129.42 -37.43
N THR A 24 34.89 -128.41 -38.14
CA THR A 24 35.51 -127.08 -38.31
C THR A 24 34.48 -125.96 -38.14
N ALA A 25 34.95 -124.72 -37.94
CA ALA A 25 34.09 -123.52 -37.93
C ALA A 25 33.87 -122.92 -39.34
N GLY A 26 34.27 -123.63 -40.40
CA GLY A 26 34.19 -123.14 -41.78
C GLY A 26 32.87 -123.50 -42.46
N CYS A 27 32.45 -122.66 -43.41
CA CYS A 27 31.34 -122.94 -44.32
C CYS A 27 31.83 -122.96 -45.78
N VAL A 28 31.13 -123.73 -46.62
CA VAL A 28 31.38 -123.79 -48.07
C VAL A 28 30.45 -122.81 -48.75
N VAL A 29 31.02 -121.79 -49.39
CA VAL A 29 30.30 -120.79 -50.18
C VAL A 29 30.65 -120.92 -51.66
N PRO A 30 29.73 -120.58 -52.59
CA PRO A 30 30.03 -120.43 -54.00
C PRO A 30 31.02 -119.27 -54.20
N ARG A 31 32.30 -119.60 -54.39
CA ARG A 31 33.37 -118.60 -54.49
C ARG A 31 33.15 -117.59 -55.63
N GLY A 32 32.53 -118.01 -56.74
CA GLY A 32 32.25 -117.13 -57.88
C GLY A 32 31.28 -116.02 -57.50
N ASP A 33 30.08 -116.40 -57.05
CA ASP A 33 28.99 -115.51 -56.66
C ASP A 33 29.41 -114.55 -55.53
N VAL A 34 30.16 -115.04 -54.53
CA VAL A 34 30.70 -114.20 -53.45
C VAL A 34 31.69 -113.15 -53.96
N LEU A 35 32.58 -113.52 -54.90
CA LEU A 35 33.53 -112.56 -55.46
C LEU A 35 32.85 -111.53 -56.36
N GLU A 36 31.83 -111.94 -57.11
CA GLU A 36 31.02 -111.05 -57.95
C GLU A 36 30.30 -109.99 -57.10
N LEU A 37 29.67 -110.40 -55.99
CA LEU A 37 29.04 -109.45 -55.06
C LEU A 37 30.04 -108.52 -54.39
N ILE A 38 31.23 -109.02 -54.02
CA ILE A 38 32.29 -108.17 -53.47
C ILE A 38 32.79 -107.16 -54.50
N ASP A 39 32.94 -107.55 -55.77
CA ASP A 39 33.34 -106.64 -56.85
C ASP A 39 32.24 -105.61 -57.15
N ASP A 40 30.96 -106.00 -57.15
CA ASP A 40 29.83 -105.08 -57.27
C ASP A 40 29.78 -104.05 -56.11
N ILE A 41 30.02 -104.50 -54.88
CA ILE A 41 30.17 -103.62 -53.71
C ILE A 41 31.36 -102.68 -53.89
N LYS A 42 32.50 -103.21 -54.34
CA LYS A 42 33.74 -102.46 -54.51
C LYS A 42 33.64 -101.40 -55.61
N ASP A 43 32.88 -101.66 -56.66
CA ASP A 43 32.67 -100.72 -57.75
C ASP A 43 31.61 -99.67 -57.41
N ALA A 44 30.61 -100.02 -56.60
CA ALA A 44 29.52 -99.12 -56.23
C ALA A 44 29.81 -98.26 -54.98
N ILE A 45 30.56 -98.76 -53.97
CA ILE A 45 30.89 -98.02 -52.74
C ILE A 45 31.55 -96.67 -53.00
N PRO A 46 32.57 -96.54 -53.87
CA PRO A 46 33.25 -95.28 -54.08
C PRO A 46 32.31 -94.17 -54.55
N GLY A 47 31.35 -94.48 -55.43
CA GLY A 47 30.36 -93.50 -55.89
C GLY A 47 29.39 -93.06 -54.80
N GLU A 48 28.91 -94.00 -53.97
CA GLU A 48 28.04 -93.67 -52.83
C GLU A 48 28.75 -92.83 -51.76
N LEU A 49 30.06 -93.07 -51.56
CA LEU A 49 30.86 -92.30 -50.61
C LEU A 49 31.14 -90.87 -51.14
N ASP A 50 31.35 -90.73 -52.45
CA ASP A 50 31.51 -89.45 -53.15
C ASP A 50 30.22 -88.63 -53.06
N ASP A 51 29.06 -89.22 -53.37
CA ASP A 51 27.74 -88.60 -53.22
C ASP A 51 27.49 -88.15 -51.77
N ALA A 52 27.86 -88.97 -50.78
CA ALA A 52 27.73 -88.61 -49.37
C ALA A 52 28.66 -87.46 -48.97
N GLN A 53 29.88 -87.41 -49.52
CA GLN A 53 30.82 -86.32 -49.30
C GLN A 53 30.32 -85.02 -49.94
N ASP A 54 29.77 -85.07 -51.15
CA ASP A 54 29.16 -83.92 -51.84
C ASP A 54 28.02 -83.30 -51.01
N VAL A 55 27.18 -84.14 -50.39
CA VAL A 55 26.11 -83.67 -49.50
C VAL A 55 26.66 -83.02 -48.24
N LEU A 56 27.74 -83.57 -47.65
CA LEU A 56 28.40 -82.97 -46.49
C LEU A 56 29.05 -81.62 -46.83
N ASP A 57 29.71 -81.53 -47.98
CA ASP A 57 30.33 -80.30 -48.45
C ASP A 57 29.28 -79.22 -48.75
N ALA A 58 28.17 -79.60 -49.42
CA ALA A 58 27.05 -78.71 -49.68
C ALA A 58 26.38 -78.22 -48.38
N ARG A 59 26.24 -79.10 -47.38
CA ARG A 59 25.74 -78.73 -46.05
C ARG A 59 26.66 -77.74 -45.36
N ASP A 60 27.96 -78.01 -45.37
CA ASP A 60 28.94 -77.17 -44.69
C ASP A 60 29.04 -75.79 -45.34
N GLU A 61 28.94 -75.72 -46.66
CA GLU A 61 28.85 -74.45 -47.38
C GLU A 61 27.56 -73.68 -47.04
N MET A 62 26.41 -74.35 -47.04
CA MET A 62 25.14 -73.72 -46.67
C MET A 62 25.16 -73.20 -45.22
N LEU A 63 25.76 -73.94 -44.29
CA LEU A 63 25.91 -73.50 -42.90
C LEU A 63 26.84 -72.30 -42.79
N ARG A 64 27.92 -72.27 -43.58
CA ARG A 64 28.84 -71.13 -43.64
C ARG A 64 28.13 -69.89 -44.16
N GLU A 65 27.45 -69.98 -45.30
CA GLU A 65 26.68 -68.88 -45.87
C GLU A 65 25.59 -68.37 -44.92
N ALA A 66 24.81 -69.28 -44.31
CA ALA A 66 23.76 -68.92 -43.36
C ALA A 66 24.33 -68.19 -42.13
N LYS A 67 25.50 -68.61 -41.65
CA LYS A 67 26.18 -67.98 -40.51
C LYS A 67 26.72 -66.59 -40.88
N GLU A 68 27.41 -66.46 -42.01
CA GLU A 68 27.91 -65.18 -42.51
C GLU A 68 26.74 -64.20 -42.76
N HIS A 69 25.65 -64.66 -43.37
CA HIS A 69 24.45 -63.86 -43.60
C HIS A 69 23.81 -63.40 -42.28
N SER A 70 23.67 -64.31 -41.31
CA SER A 70 23.10 -63.99 -39.99
C SER A 70 23.98 -62.99 -39.22
N GLU A 71 25.30 -63.17 -39.25
CA GLU A 71 26.24 -62.25 -38.61
C GLU A 71 26.18 -60.86 -39.25
N SER A 72 26.12 -60.79 -40.58
CA SER A 72 25.95 -59.54 -41.33
C SER A 72 24.63 -58.84 -41.02
N MET A 73 23.52 -59.60 -40.97
CA MET A 73 22.20 -59.07 -40.59
C MET A 73 22.19 -58.50 -39.18
N VAL A 74 22.71 -59.25 -38.20
CA VAL A 74 22.77 -58.81 -36.80
C VAL A 74 23.66 -57.58 -36.65
N SER A 75 24.80 -57.54 -37.36
CA SER A 75 25.69 -56.38 -37.35
C SER A 75 25.02 -55.14 -37.93
N SER A 76 24.34 -55.28 -39.07
CA SER A 76 23.63 -54.18 -39.73
C SER A 76 22.48 -53.67 -38.87
N ALA A 77 21.66 -54.58 -38.32
CA ALA A 77 20.56 -54.22 -37.43
C ALA A 77 21.04 -53.52 -36.15
N LYS A 78 22.18 -53.94 -35.58
CA LYS A 78 22.79 -53.26 -34.42
C LYS A 78 23.27 -51.85 -34.78
N ALA A 79 23.93 -51.68 -35.93
CA ALA A 79 24.39 -50.38 -36.39
C ALA A 79 23.23 -49.41 -36.66
N GLU A 80 22.15 -49.90 -37.28
CA GLU A 80 20.93 -49.12 -37.49
C GLU A 80 20.26 -48.73 -36.17
N ALA A 81 20.14 -49.67 -35.22
CA ALA A 81 19.56 -49.40 -33.92
C ALA A 81 20.38 -48.36 -33.12
N GLU A 82 21.71 -48.46 -33.14
CA GLU A 82 22.58 -47.47 -32.50
C GLU A 82 22.43 -46.08 -33.14
N SER A 83 22.40 -46.02 -34.47
CA SER A 83 22.17 -44.78 -35.20
C SER A 83 20.82 -44.14 -34.85
N LEU A 84 19.75 -44.94 -34.83
CA LEU A 84 18.40 -44.49 -34.48
C LEU A 84 18.34 -43.94 -33.05
N VAL A 85 18.92 -44.66 -32.09
CA VAL A 85 18.95 -44.24 -30.68
C VAL A 85 19.74 -42.94 -30.52
N ASN A 86 20.88 -42.80 -31.20
CA ASN A 86 21.69 -41.59 -31.16
C ASN A 86 20.94 -40.40 -31.79
N HIS A 87 20.24 -40.62 -32.90
CA HIS A 87 19.42 -39.59 -33.54
C HIS A 87 18.28 -39.14 -32.63
N ALA A 88 17.52 -40.08 -32.07
CA ALA A 88 16.41 -39.79 -31.17
C ALA A 88 16.87 -39.06 -29.90
N ARG A 89 18.03 -39.43 -29.35
CA ARG A 89 18.63 -38.71 -28.20
C ARG A 89 19.02 -37.28 -28.56
N ALA A 90 19.69 -37.07 -29.69
CA ALA A 90 20.07 -35.74 -30.14
C ALA A 90 18.85 -34.84 -30.43
N GLU A 91 17.79 -35.40 -30.99
CA GLU A 91 16.53 -34.70 -31.22
C GLU A 91 15.84 -34.34 -29.89
N ALA A 92 15.77 -35.29 -28.95
CA ALA A 92 15.22 -35.05 -27.61
C ALA A 92 15.97 -33.94 -26.87
N ASP A 93 17.31 -33.95 -26.92
CA ASP A 93 18.15 -32.92 -26.30
C ASP A 93 17.91 -31.54 -26.90
N ARG A 94 17.76 -31.45 -28.23
CA ARG A 94 17.41 -30.20 -28.92
C ARG A 94 16.04 -29.70 -28.50
N LEU A 95 15.03 -30.56 -28.50
CA LEU A 95 13.67 -30.20 -28.12
C LEU A 95 13.59 -29.73 -26.67
N LEU A 96 14.33 -30.39 -25.76
CA LEU A 96 14.45 -29.97 -24.36
C LEU A 96 15.14 -28.60 -24.23
N ALA A 97 16.20 -28.34 -24.99
CA ALA A 97 16.88 -27.05 -24.99
C ALA A 97 15.98 -25.91 -25.50
N ASP A 98 15.26 -26.14 -26.60
CA ASP A 98 14.33 -25.18 -27.17
C ASP A 98 13.15 -24.90 -26.24
N ALA A 99 12.57 -25.95 -25.64
CA ALA A 99 11.49 -25.81 -24.67
C ALA A 99 11.95 -25.02 -23.42
N LYS A 100 13.16 -25.28 -22.91
CA LYS A 100 13.74 -24.51 -21.80
C LYS A 100 13.93 -23.04 -22.18
N SER A 101 14.51 -22.76 -23.34
CA SER A 101 14.71 -21.39 -23.83
C SER A 101 13.38 -20.65 -24.03
N GLN A 102 12.33 -21.34 -24.50
CA GLN A 102 10.99 -20.77 -24.61
C GLN A 102 10.38 -20.49 -23.24
N ALA A 103 10.51 -21.42 -22.29
CA ALA A 103 10.02 -21.24 -20.92
C ALA A 103 10.72 -20.07 -20.22
N ASP A 104 12.04 -19.96 -20.35
CA ASP A 104 12.83 -18.87 -19.76
C ASP A 104 12.40 -17.51 -20.33
N ARG A 105 12.17 -17.42 -21.65
CA ARG A 105 11.62 -16.21 -22.29
C ARG A 105 10.23 -15.88 -21.76
N MET A 106 9.33 -16.85 -21.67
CA MET A 106 7.97 -16.64 -21.17
C MET A 106 7.97 -16.15 -19.71
N VAL A 107 8.82 -16.73 -18.86
CA VAL A 107 8.96 -16.31 -17.46
C VAL A 107 9.54 -14.90 -17.38
N ALA A 108 10.53 -14.55 -18.20
CA ALA A 108 11.11 -13.21 -18.24
C ALA A 108 10.08 -12.15 -18.68
N GLU A 109 9.33 -12.44 -19.75
CA GLU A 109 8.26 -11.58 -20.26
C GLU A 109 7.13 -11.39 -19.23
N ALA A 110 6.69 -12.49 -18.60
CA ALA A 110 5.66 -12.44 -17.57
C ALA A 110 6.10 -11.61 -16.36
N ARG A 111 7.35 -11.80 -15.88
CA ARG A 111 7.92 -10.99 -14.79
C ARG A 111 7.96 -9.51 -15.15
N GLN A 112 8.48 -9.18 -16.33
CA GLN A 112 8.54 -7.79 -16.80
C GLN A 112 7.14 -7.17 -16.91
N HIS A 113 6.16 -7.91 -17.42
CA HIS A 113 4.78 -7.45 -17.51
C HIS A 113 4.18 -7.18 -16.12
N SER A 114 4.38 -8.10 -15.17
CA SER A 114 3.94 -7.91 -13.79
C SER A 114 4.62 -6.72 -13.12
N GLU A 115 5.92 -6.54 -13.30
CA GLU A 115 6.66 -5.39 -12.77
C GLU A 115 6.12 -4.05 -13.30
N ARG A 116 5.85 -3.97 -14.61
CA ARG A 116 5.23 -2.79 -15.23
C ARG A 116 3.83 -2.54 -14.65
N MET A 117 3.00 -3.57 -14.55
CA MET A 117 1.65 -3.44 -13.99
C MET A 117 1.67 -2.93 -12.55
N VAL A 118 2.58 -3.43 -11.72
CA VAL A 118 2.74 -2.97 -10.33
C VAL A 118 3.26 -1.53 -10.29
N ALA A 119 4.21 -1.17 -11.15
CA ALA A 119 4.72 0.20 -11.23
C ALA A 119 3.63 1.20 -11.66
N ASP A 120 2.85 0.85 -12.68
CA ASP A 120 1.74 1.68 -13.17
C ASP A 120 0.66 1.86 -12.10
N ALA A 121 0.26 0.76 -11.44
CA ALA A 121 -0.72 0.81 -10.35
C ALA A 121 -0.24 1.67 -9.17
N ARG A 122 1.04 1.59 -8.81
CA ARG A 122 1.63 2.45 -7.76
C ARG A 122 1.63 3.92 -8.17
N ALA A 123 2.03 4.23 -9.40
CA ALA A 123 2.03 5.59 -9.91
C ALA A 123 0.61 6.18 -9.97
N GLU A 124 -0.39 5.39 -10.33
CA GLU A 124 -1.80 5.79 -10.30
C GLU A 124 -2.29 6.04 -8.87
N ALA A 125 -1.98 5.15 -7.93
CA ALA A 125 -2.32 5.31 -6.52
C ALA A 125 -1.71 6.60 -5.93
N GLU A 126 -0.45 6.89 -6.23
CA GLU A 126 0.22 8.14 -5.81
C GLU A 126 -0.48 9.39 -6.38
N ARG A 127 -0.87 9.36 -7.66
CA ARG A 127 -1.63 10.47 -8.29
C ARG A 127 -3.00 10.66 -7.64
N LEU A 128 -3.70 9.57 -7.31
CA LEU A 128 -4.99 9.62 -6.66
C LEU A 128 -4.86 10.23 -5.26
N ILE A 129 -3.89 9.77 -4.47
CA ILE A 129 -3.62 10.31 -3.12
C ILE A 129 -3.25 11.80 -3.20
N ALA A 130 -2.40 12.19 -4.15
CA ALA A 130 -2.01 13.59 -4.32
C ALA A 130 -3.21 14.49 -4.69
N THR A 131 -4.06 14.02 -5.60
CA THR A 131 -5.29 14.73 -5.99
C THR A 131 -6.25 14.84 -4.81
N ALA A 132 -6.54 13.72 -4.14
CA ALA A 132 -7.43 13.67 -2.98
C ALA A 132 -6.95 14.59 -1.85
N LYS A 133 -5.64 14.62 -1.58
CA LYS A 133 -5.05 15.51 -0.58
C LYS A 133 -5.27 16.99 -0.92
N ARG A 134 -5.05 17.38 -2.18
CA ARG A 134 -5.27 18.77 -2.64
C ARG A 134 -6.74 19.17 -2.52
N GLU A 135 -7.66 18.30 -2.93
CA GLU A 135 -9.10 18.56 -2.83
C GLU A 135 -9.56 18.67 -1.37
N TYR A 136 -9.02 17.79 -0.51
CA TYR A 136 -9.26 17.83 0.92
C TYR A 136 -8.77 19.15 1.53
N GLU A 137 -7.53 19.55 1.27
CA GLU A 137 -6.95 20.81 1.75
C GLU A 137 -7.73 22.03 1.23
N ALA A 138 -8.13 22.02 -0.03
CA ALA A 138 -8.93 23.11 -0.62
C ALA A 138 -10.33 23.20 0.01
N THR A 139 -10.97 22.08 0.27
CA THR A 139 -12.33 22.05 0.85
C THR A 139 -12.31 22.41 2.33
N THR A 140 -11.37 21.85 3.09
CA THR A 140 -11.19 22.19 4.51
C THR A 140 -10.75 23.64 4.70
N GLY A 141 -9.84 24.15 3.85
CA GLY A 141 -9.42 25.55 3.87
C GLY A 141 -10.57 26.53 3.58
N ARG A 142 -11.42 26.23 2.59
CA ARG A 142 -12.64 27.01 2.31
C ARG A 142 -13.61 26.98 3.49
N ALA A 143 -13.92 25.80 4.01
CA ALA A 143 -14.83 25.64 5.14
C ALA A 143 -14.34 26.39 6.38
N LYS A 144 -13.03 26.34 6.67
CA LYS A 144 -12.43 27.09 7.78
C LYS A 144 -12.55 28.60 7.57
N THR A 145 -12.21 29.09 6.38
CA THR A 145 -12.32 30.52 6.04
C THR A 145 -13.77 31.01 6.15
N GLU A 146 -14.73 30.19 5.71
CA GLU A 146 -16.16 30.51 5.82
C GLU A 146 -16.64 30.51 7.27
N ALA A 147 -16.22 29.52 8.07
CA ALA A 147 -16.52 29.48 9.50
C ALA A 147 -15.96 30.70 10.23
N ASP A 148 -14.70 31.08 9.97
CA ASP A 148 -14.07 32.26 10.56
C ASP A 148 -14.85 33.55 10.20
N ARG A 149 -15.28 33.69 8.94
CA ARG A 149 -16.12 34.81 8.49
C ARG A 149 -17.50 34.82 9.17
N LEU A 150 -18.13 33.67 9.35
CA LEU A 150 -19.43 33.58 10.04
C LEU A 150 -19.31 33.98 11.51
N ILE A 151 -18.23 33.55 12.18
CA ILE A 151 -17.94 33.95 13.57
C ILE A 151 -17.71 35.45 13.66
N GLU A 152 -16.89 36.03 12.78
CA GLU A 152 -16.62 37.47 12.75
C GLU A 152 -17.91 38.28 12.51
N ASN A 153 -18.68 37.91 11.48
CA ASN A 153 -19.96 38.55 11.20
C ASN A 153 -20.96 38.40 12.36
N GLY A 154 -21.00 37.22 12.98
CA GLY A 154 -21.83 36.96 14.16
C GLY A 154 -21.45 37.84 15.34
N ASN A 155 -20.15 38.01 15.61
CA ASN A 155 -19.63 38.87 16.67
C ASN A 155 -19.98 40.34 16.42
N LEU A 156 -19.79 40.83 15.20
CA LEU A 156 -20.14 42.20 14.83
C LEU A 156 -21.66 42.45 14.97
N ALA A 157 -22.48 41.51 14.51
CA ALA A 157 -23.93 41.60 14.65
C ALA A 157 -24.37 41.56 16.11
N TYR A 158 -23.74 40.70 16.92
CA TYR A 158 -23.97 40.60 18.35
C TYR A 158 -23.60 41.92 19.06
N GLU A 159 -22.42 42.46 18.80
CA GLU A 159 -21.97 43.72 19.39
C GLU A 159 -22.92 44.86 19.03
N LYS A 160 -23.33 44.95 17.76
CA LYS A 160 -24.31 45.93 17.31
C LYS A 160 -25.65 45.77 18.04
N ALA A 161 -26.17 44.55 18.16
CA ALA A 161 -27.42 44.28 18.86
C ALA A 161 -27.35 44.65 20.35
N VAL A 162 -26.22 44.37 21.01
CA VAL A 162 -25.98 44.78 22.40
C VAL A 162 -25.98 46.30 22.52
N GLN A 163 -25.29 47.01 21.62
CA GLN A 163 -25.27 48.48 21.63
C GLN A 163 -26.66 49.09 21.38
N GLU A 164 -27.42 48.56 20.44
CA GLU A 164 -28.81 48.97 20.20
C GLU A 164 -29.70 48.68 21.41
N GLY A 165 -29.55 47.52 22.04
CA GLY A 165 -30.26 47.14 23.26
C GLY A 165 -29.95 48.09 24.44
N ILE A 166 -28.68 48.45 24.64
CA ILE A 166 -28.27 49.41 25.69
C ILE A 166 -28.90 50.79 25.42
N LYS A 167 -28.85 51.28 24.18
CA LYS A 167 -29.45 52.56 23.80
C LYS A 167 -30.96 52.56 24.04
N GLU A 168 -31.65 51.49 23.65
CA GLU A 168 -33.08 51.37 23.84
C GLU A 168 -33.45 51.24 25.32
N GLN A 169 -32.68 50.45 26.10
CA GLN A 169 -32.83 50.36 27.54
C GLN A 169 -32.69 51.74 28.21
N GLN A 170 -31.65 52.51 27.85
CA GLN A 170 -31.46 53.88 28.35
C GLN A 170 -32.64 54.79 27.99
N ARG A 171 -33.15 54.68 26.75
CA ARG A 171 -34.34 55.41 26.30
C ARG A 171 -35.55 55.09 27.16
N LEU A 172 -35.86 53.81 27.37
CA LEU A 172 -37.00 53.36 28.19
C LEU A 172 -36.87 53.78 29.66
N VAL A 173 -35.67 53.65 30.24
CA VAL A 173 -35.40 54.12 31.61
C VAL A 173 -35.63 55.63 31.72
N SER A 174 -35.10 56.42 30.79
CA SER A 174 -35.31 57.89 30.77
C SER A 174 -36.78 58.30 30.59
N GLN A 175 -37.56 57.47 29.89
CA GLN A 175 -38.99 57.69 29.66
C GLN A 175 -39.87 57.23 30.83
N THR A 176 -39.31 56.53 31.81
CA THR A 176 -40.08 56.05 32.96
C THR A 176 -40.47 57.23 33.85
N GLU A 177 -41.74 57.31 34.25
CA GLU A 177 -42.32 58.39 35.06
C GLU A 177 -41.51 58.64 36.35
N ILE A 178 -40.98 57.58 36.97
CA ILE A 178 -40.13 57.67 38.15
C ILE A 178 -38.84 58.46 37.87
N VAL A 179 -38.18 58.24 36.73
CA VAL A 179 -36.95 58.96 36.36
C VAL A 179 -37.25 60.41 36.02
N GLN A 180 -38.35 60.68 35.31
CA GLN A 180 -38.77 62.04 35.02
C GLN A 180 -39.11 62.82 36.30
N THR A 181 -39.86 62.19 37.20
CA THR A 181 -40.23 62.77 38.50
C THR A 181 -38.99 63.00 39.37
N ALA A 182 -38.10 62.01 39.46
CA ALA A 182 -36.85 62.13 40.20
C ALA A 182 -35.94 63.24 39.62
N THR A 183 -35.87 63.37 38.30
CA THR A 183 -35.09 64.43 37.64
C THR A 183 -35.71 65.80 37.89
N ALA A 184 -37.02 65.94 37.75
CA ALA A 184 -37.73 67.18 38.03
C ALA A 184 -37.56 67.60 39.50
N GLU A 185 -37.63 66.65 40.42
CA GLU A 185 -37.43 66.89 41.85
C GLU A 185 -35.98 67.25 42.17
N ALA A 186 -35.01 66.58 41.56
CA ALA A 186 -33.59 66.93 41.70
C ALA A 186 -33.31 68.36 41.21
N THR A 187 -33.86 68.74 40.05
CA THR A 187 -33.74 70.11 39.54
C THR A 187 -34.39 71.11 40.49
N ARG A 188 -35.61 70.84 40.98
CA ARG A 188 -36.28 71.69 41.97
C ARG A 188 -35.47 71.85 43.26
N LEU A 189 -34.87 70.79 43.76
CA LEU A 189 -34.02 70.82 44.95
C LEU A 189 -32.77 71.69 44.72
N ILE A 190 -32.13 71.57 43.56
CA ILE A 190 -30.98 72.41 43.19
C ILE A 190 -31.40 73.88 43.10
N ASP A 191 -32.49 74.18 42.41
CA ASP A 191 -33.00 75.55 42.25
C ASP A 191 -33.40 76.15 43.61
N ALA A 192 -34.07 75.39 44.46
CA ALA A 192 -34.43 75.80 45.81
C ALA A 192 -33.18 76.04 46.68
N ALA A 193 -32.16 75.17 46.57
CA ALA A 193 -30.91 75.34 47.29
C ALA A 193 -30.15 76.60 46.84
N HIS A 194 -30.11 76.88 45.53
CA HIS A 194 -29.54 78.11 45.00
C HIS A 194 -30.32 79.35 45.46
N ALA A 195 -31.65 79.34 45.35
CA ALA A 195 -32.49 80.45 45.79
C ALA A 195 -32.36 80.73 47.30
N GLU A 196 -32.26 79.68 48.12
CA GLU A 196 -32.06 79.83 49.56
C GLU A 196 -30.63 80.32 49.88
N ALA A 197 -29.62 79.86 49.15
CA ALA A 197 -28.26 80.37 49.29
C ALA A 197 -28.18 81.87 48.94
N ASP A 198 -28.84 82.28 47.86
CA ASP A 198 -28.92 83.69 47.46
C ASP A 198 -29.71 84.52 48.48
N ARG A 199 -30.81 83.99 49.03
CA ARG A 199 -31.57 84.66 50.09
C ARG A 199 -30.73 84.83 51.35
N LEU A 200 -30.09 83.76 51.83
CA LEU A 200 -29.24 83.81 53.02
C LEU A 200 -28.11 84.82 52.83
N ARG A 201 -27.52 84.88 51.64
CA ARG A 201 -26.50 85.87 51.31
C ARG A 201 -27.05 87.30 51.38
N GLY A 202 -28.22 87.54 50.81
CA GLY A 202 -28.90 88.84 50.90
C GLY A 202 -29.27 89.23 52.33
N GLU A 203 -29.77 88.28 53.14
CA GLU A 203 -30.06 88.50 54.56
C GLU A 203 -28.79 88.80 55.37
N CYS A 204 -27.69 88.09 55.10
CA CYS A 204 -26.38 88.40 55.69
C CYS A 204 -25.91 89.81 55.30
N ASP A 205 -26.05 90.20 54.04
CA ASP A 205 -25.66 91.55 53.57
C ASP A 205 -26.49 92.63 54.27
N ILE A 206 -27.82 92.47 54.37
CA ILE A 206 -28.71 93.40 55.09
C ILE A 206 -28.36 93.44 56.58
N TYR A 207 -28.09 92.30 57.20
CA TYR A 207 -27.72 92.24 58.62
C TYR A 207 -26.40 92.98 58.89
N VAL A 208 -25.40 92.78 58.03
CA VAL A 208 -24.11 93.49 58.12
C VAL A 208 -24.32 94.99 57.94
N ASP A 209 -25.08 95.43 56.94
CA ASP A 209 -25.37 96.85 56.70
C ASP A 209 -26.10 97.49 57.90
N SER A 210 -27.13 96.83 58.43
CA SER A 210 -27.85 97.30 59.62
C SER A 210 -26.95 97.39 60.85
N LYS A 211 -26.05 96.43 61.07
CA LYS A 211 -25.10 96.47 62.19
C LYS A 211 -24.04 97.56 62.02
N LEU A 212 -23.60 97.81 60.78
CA LEU A 212 -22.71 98.93 60.47
C LEU A 212 -23.41 100.28 60.70
N ALA A 213 -24.68 100.42 60.31
CA ALA A 213 -25.47 101.61 60.55
C ALA A 213 -25.70 101.87 62.06
N GLU A 214 -26.07 100.84 62.83
CA GLU A 214 -26.15 100.93 64.30
C GLU A 214 -24.81 101.35 64.92
N PHE A 215 -23.70 100.79 64.42
CA PHE A 215 -22.36 101.14 64.86
C PHE A 215 -21.98 102.59 64.51
N GLU A 216 -22.36 103.07 63.33
CA GLU A 216 -22.21 104.47 62.92
C GLU A 216 -23.01 105.39 63.85
N GLU A 217 -24.25 105.06 64.17
CA GLU A 217 -25.07 105.84 65.09
C GLU A 217 -24.44 105.88 66.49
N PHE A 218 -23.92 104.74 66.98
CA PHE A 218 -23.22 104.66 68.25
C PHE A 218 -21.95 105.52 68.28
N LEU A 219 -21.15 105.50 67.21
CA LEU A 219 -19.97 106.36 67.06
C LEU A 219 -20.35 107.85 67.01
N ASN A 220 -21.40 108.22 66.27
CA ASN A 220 -21.93 109.58 66.22
C ASN A 220 -22.46 110.04 67.59
N GLY A 221 -23.11 109.15 68.33
CA GLY A 221 -23.50 109.39 69.73
C GLY A 221 -22.30 109.64 70.63
N THR A 222 -21.26 108.82 70.49
CA THR A 222 -20.00 108.94 71.24
C THR A 222 -19.27 110.24 70.90
N LEU A 223 -19.15 110.60 69.62
CA LEU A 223 -18.59 111.87 69.15
C LEU A 223 -19.36 113.08 69.69
N ARG A 224 -20.70 113.03 69.74
CA ARG A 224 -21.53 114.07 70.37
C ARG A 224 -21.30 114.16 71.88
N SER A 225 -21.05 113.03 72.56
CA SER A 225 -20.68 113.01 73.98
C SER A 225 -19.29 113.63 74.20
N VAL A 226 -18.29 113.25 73.40
CA VAL A 226 -16.93 113.82 73.45
C VAL A 226 -16.94 115.31 73.14
N ASN A 227 -17.71 115.76 72.14
CA ASN A 227 -17.85 117.19 71.84
C ASN A 227 -18.53 117.96 72.98
N ARG A 228 -19.55 117.39 73.64
CA ARG A 228 -20.15 117.99 74.84
C ARG A 228 -19.15 118.06 76.00
N GLY A 229 -18.37 117.01 76.24
CA GLY A 229 -17.28 117.01 77.23
C GLY A 229 -16.19 118.04 76.91
N ARG A 230 -15.80 118.18 75.64
CA ARG A 230 -14.88 119.23 75.19
C ARG A 230 -15.46 120.63 75.36
N HIS A 231 -16.75 120.82 75.08
CA HIS A 231 -17.41 122.11 75.25
C HIS A 231 -17.49 122.50 76.73
N GLN A 232 -17.79 121.55 77.63
CA GLN A 232 -17.75 121.76 79.09
C GLN A 232 -16.34 122.09 79.60
N LEU A 233 -15.30 121.45 79.07
CA LEU A 233 -13.90 121.81 79.39
C LEU A 233 -13.51 123.19 78.85
N ARG A 234 -14.15 123.66 77.76
CA ARG A 234 -13.88 124.98 77.16
C ARG A 234 -14.65 126.12 77.84
N THR A 235 -15.79 125.85 78.47
CA THR A 235 -16.52 126.84 79.29
C THR A 235 -16.06 126.90 80.75
N ALA A 236 -15.37 125.87 81.26
CA ALA A 236 -14.77 125.89 82.60
C ALA A 236 -13.40 126.61 82.67
N ALA A 237 -12.86 127.10 81.55
CA ALA A 237 -11.51 127.69 81.48
C ALA A 237 -11.49 129.18 81.11
N GLY A 238 -12.54 129.96 81.44
CA GLY A 238 -12.50 131.39 81.16
C GLY A 238 -13.68 132.20 81.69
N THR A 239 -13.80 132.35 83.01
CA THR A 239 -14.36 133.55 83.66
C THR A 239 -13.90 133.66 85.12
N HIS A 240 -12.89 134.51 85.31
CA HIS A 240 -12.80 135.41 86.46
C HIS A 240 -12.51 136.79 85.86
N ASP A 241 -13.49 137.70 85.92
CA ASP A 241 -13.20 139.13 85.99
C ASP A 241 -14.32 139.87 86.75
N TYR A 242 -13.89 140.85 87.53
CA TYR A 242 -14.65 141.80 88.33
C TYR A 242 -14.72 143.13 87.57
N ALA A 243 -15.92 143.71 87.35
CA ALA A 243 -16.11 145.17 87.30
C ALA A 243 -17.60 145.58 87.36
N THR A 244 -17.86 146.52 88.26
CA THR A 244 -19.11 147.05 88.86
C THR A 244 -19.91 148.05 88.01
N ARG A 245 -21.25 148.00 88.08
CA ARG A 245 -22.13 149.06 88.64
C ARG A 245 -23.58 148.59 88.75
#